data_AF-U7PP49-F1
#
_entry.id   AF-U7PP49-F1
#
_cell.length_a   1.000
_cell.length_b   1.000
_cell.length_c   1.000
_cell.angle_alpha   90.00
_cell.angle_beta   90.00
_cell.angle_gamma   90.00
#
_symmetry.space_group_name_H-M   'P 1'
#
loop_
_entity.id
_entity.type
_entity.pdbx_description
1 polymer ?
#
loop_
_entity_poly.entity_id
_entity_poly.type
_entity_poly.pdbx_seq_one_letter_code
_entity_poly.pdbx_strand_id
1 'polypeptide(L)'
;MILNGDPNAPTLDRNYGTLVSWDDNADADNWAVTRAQFIPGDGLVVLEAQERLLRFLIDCCALVLHEVDMASVQDAPVLPEPVLKQEAEAAGFDSLAVMASEAPYRVPAKIDFNRIIALLAAWTSAAEDHIWSLREDPAYFASTLMEIKEHRLEMLPDMKGNVHPTLERFRQHILWERVIGVMIGSAYLMHESFAQLLAQPRLVQQLQQSCQGALQQFQVVVPASPPMRNLFWREPPPNKTTSHIAVQSRPAARRNIATELTFQFSML
;
A
#
# COMPACT_ATOMS: atom_id res chain seq x y z
N MET A 1 -4.49 -0.82 24.80
CA MET A 1 -3.61 -2.00 24.69
C MET A 1 -3.47 -2.39 23.23
N ILE A 2 -2.36 -3.00 22.85
CA ILE A 2 -2.07 -3.46 21.48
C ILE A 2 -1.54 -4.88 21.55
N LEU A 3 -1.84 -5.66 20.52
CA LEU A 3 -1.30 -6.99 20.34
C LEU A 3 0.11 -6.88 19.74
N ASN A 4 1.12 -7.27 20.52
CA ASN A 4 2.51 -7.16 20.12
C ASN A 4 2.81 -8.09 18.94
N GLY A 5 3.33 -7.50 17.88
CA GLY A 5 3.93 -8.19 16.75
C GLY A 5 5.09 -7.37 16.22
N ASP A 6 5.98 -6.90 17.11
CA ASP A 6 7.11 -6.04 16.76
C ASP A 6 7.78 -6.54 15.46
N PRO A 7 7.69 -5.79 14.36
CA PRO A 7 8.26 -6.21 13.08
C PRO A 7 9.79 -6.26 13.12
N ASN A 8 10.43 -5.65 14.12
CA ASN A 8 11.87 -5.64 14.30
C ASN A 8 12.35 -6.66 15.35
N ALA A 9 11.44 -7.25 16.13
CA ALA A 9 11.81 -8.29 17.07
C ALA A 9 12.20 -9.56 16.30
N PRO A 10 13.26 -10.28 16.72
CA PRO A 10 13.61 -11.55 16.10
C PRO A 10 12.41 -12.48 16.15
N THR A 11 12.17 -13.21 15.06
CA THR A 11 11.02 -14.13 14.84
C THR A 11 10.80 -15.17 15.94
N LEU A 12 11.79 -15.35 16.82
CA LEU A 12 11.76 -16.24 17.98
C LEU A 12 11.33 -15.56 19.29
N ASP A 13 10.78 -14.34 19.24
CA ASP A 13 10.39 -13.65 20.46
C ASP A 13 9.13 -14.29 21.04
N ARG A 14 9.26 -14.87 22.24
CA ARG A 14 8.14 -15.48 23.00
C ARG A 14 7.02 -14.47 23.33
N ASN A 15 7.24 -13.20 22.99
CA ASN A 15 6.33 -12.09 23.20
C ASN A 15 5.35 -11.88 22.03
N TYR A 16 5.47 -12.61 20.91
CA TYR A 16 4.47 -12.54 19.85
C TYR A 16 3.07 -12.89 20.40
N GLY A 17 2.09 -12.04 20.12
CA GLY A 17 0.72 -12.26 20.60
C GLY A 17 0.46 -11.75 22.03
N THR A 18 1.43 -11.12 22.69
CA THR A 18 1.24 -10.55 24.04
C THR A 18 0.53 -9.20 23.99
N LEU A 19 -0.27 -8.90 25.01
CA LEU A 19 -0.91 -7.59 25.15
C LEU A 19 0.04 -6.59 25.80
N VAL A 20 0.27 -5.46 25.12
CA VAL A 20 1.05 -4.33 25.63
C VAL A 20 0.09 -3.22 26.03
N SER A 21 0.19 -2.72 27.26
CA SER A 21 -0.62 -1.55 27.66
C SER A 21 -0.18 -0.29 26.93
N TRP A 22 -1.13 0.61 26.68
CA TRP A 22 -0.78 1.93 26.11
C TRP A 22 0.07 2.76 27.07
N ASP A 23 -0.09 2.54 28.37
CA ASP A 23 0.70 3.22 29.39
C ASP A 23 2.13 2.66 29.51
N ASP A 24 2.36 1.42 29.07
CA ASP A 24 3.65 0.75 29.18
C ASP A 24 4.60 1.10 28.03
N ASN A 25 4.07 1.58 26.90
CA ASN A 25 4.86 1.94 25.73
C ASN A 25 4.30 3.19 25.03
N ALA A 26 5.10 4.26 25.00
CA ALA A 26 4.74 5.55 24.41
C ALA A 26 4.40 5.46 22.91
N ASP A 27 4.97 4.49 22.20
CA ASP A 27 4.72 4.31 20.76
C ASP A 27 3.47 3.50 20.47
N ALA A 28 2.87 2.85 21.49
CA ALA A 28 1.72 1.99 21.30
C ALA A 28 0.58 2.76 20.62
N ASP A 29 0.19 3.92 21.14
CA ASP A 29 -0.91 4.70 20.54
C ASP A 29 -0.69 4.97 19.05
N ASN A 30 0.53 5.34 18.66
CA ASN A 30 0.90 5.54 17.27
C ASN A 30 0.84 4.24 16.44
N TRP A 31 1.23 3.08 16.99
CA TRP A 31 1.12 1.80 16.29
C TRP A 31 -0.33 1.38 16.02
N ALA A 32 -1.25 1.69 16.93
CA ALA A 32 -2.68 1.45 16.71
C ALA A 32 -3.23 2.38 15.61
N VAL A 33 -2.87 3.68 15.66
CA VAL A 33 -3.33 4.67 14.68
C VAL A 33 -2.82 4.38 13.28
N THR A 34 -1.53 4.05 13.15
CA THR A 34 -0.89 3.70 11.87
C THR A 34 -1.25 2.30 11.37
N ARG A 35 -1.92 1.50 12.20
CA ARG A 35 -2.12 0.05 12.00
C ARG A 35 -0.82 -0.72 11.77
N ALA A 36 0.30 -0.23 12.30
CA ALA A 36 1.55 -0.97 12.31
C ALA A 36 1.44 -2.22 13.21
N GLN A 37 0.59 -2.16 14.24
CA GLN A 37 0.19 -3.30 15.06
C GLN A 37 -1.33 -3.36 15.20
N PHE A 38 -1.84 -4.50 15.68
CA PHE A 38 -3.27 -4.75 15.78
C PHE A 38 -3.83 -4.33 17.14
N ILE A 39 -5.03 -3.74 17.13
CA ILE A 39 -5.84 -3.66 18.34
C ILE A 39 -6.25 -5.07 18.78
N PRO A 40 -6.54 -5.30 20.08
CA PRO A 40 -6.77 -6.64 20.61
C PRO A 40 -7.88 -7.42 19.88
N GLY A 41 -8.95 -6.75 19.45
CA GLY A 41 -10.04 -7.39 18.69
C GLY A 41 -9.58 -7.94 17.35
N ASP A 42 -9.05 -7.09 16.48
CA ASP A 42 -8.53 -7.48 15.17
C ASP A 42 -7.40 -8.50 15.30
N GLY A 43 -6.51 -8.30 16.27
CA GLY A 43 -5.39 -9.20 16.51
C GLY A 43 -5.83 -10.60 16.95
N LEU A 44 -6.93 -10.72 17.69
CA LEU A 44 -7.49 -12.04 18.07
C LEU A 44 -8.00 -12.81 16.85
N VAL A 45 -8.65 -12.11 15.91
CA VAL A 45 -9.10 -12.72 14.64
C VAL A 45 -7.89 -13.18 13.81
N VAL A 46 -6.81 -12.38 13.79
CA VAL A 46 -5.55 -12.76 13.14
C VAL A 46 -4.94 -13.99 13.80
N LEU A 47 -4.85 -14.03 15.13
CA LEU A 47 -4.30 -15.18 15.87
C LEU A 47 -5.12 -16.45 15.64
N GLU A 48 -6.45 -16.36 15.60
CA GLU A 48 -7.31 -17.50 15.28
C GLU A 48 -7.06 -18.02 13.86
N ALA A 49 -6.94 -17.12 12.88
CA ALA A 49 -6.62 -17.50 11.50
C ALA A 49 -5.24 -18.16 11.42
N GLN A 50 -4.25 -17.63 12.13
CA GLN A 50 -2.90 -18.18 12.20
C GLN A 50 -2.86 -19.55 12.87
N GLU A 51 -3.59 -19.77 13.96
CA GLU A 51 -3.68 -21.08 14.62
C GLU A 51 -4.25 -22.12 13.65
N ARG A 52 -5.34 -21.79 12.95
CA ARG A 52 -5.97 -22.67 11.96
C ARG A 52 -5.04 -22.99 10.80
N LEU A 53 -4.33 -21.98 10.29
CA LEU A 53 -3.37 -22.13 9.19
C LEU A 53 -2.16 -22.96 9.63
N LEU A 54 -1.59 -22.69 10.81
CA LEU A 54 -0.46 -23.43 11.34
C LEU A 54 -0.81 -24.90 11.55
N ARG A 55 -1.99 -25.18 12.11
CA ARG A 55 -2.50 -26.53 12.26
C ARG A 55 -2.59 -27.25 10.91
N PHE A 56 -3.21 -26.60 9.91
CA PHE A 56 -3.28 -27.13 8.55
C PHE A 56 -1.89 -27.43 7.97
N LEU A 57 -0.93 -26.51 8.13
CA LEU A 57 0.44 -26.72 7.64
C LEU A 57 1.12 -27.90 8.33
N ILE A 58 0.97 -28.05 9.66
CA ILE A 58 1.51 -29.18 10.41
C ILE A 58 0.92 -30.49 9.91
N ASP A 59 -0.39 -30.54 9.71
CA ASP A 59 -1.09 -31.73 9.19
C ASP A 59 -0.61 -32.06 7.77
N CYS A 60 -0.46 -31.06 6.90
CA CYS A 60 0.13 -31.23 5.56
C CYS A 60 1.57 -31.74 5.62
N CYS A 61 2.41 -31.18 6.49
CA CYS A 61 3.78 -31.65 6.68
C CYS A 61 3.81 -33.10 7.15
N ALA A 62 2.93 -33.51 8.08
CA ALA A 62 2.84 -34.90 8.52
C ALA A 62 2.45 -35.87 7.39
N LEU A 63 1.65 -35.42 6.41
CA LEU A 63 1.31 -36.20 5.23
C LEU A 63 2.45 -36.28 4.20
N VAL A 64 3.17 -35.18 3.97
CA VAL A 64 4.26 -35.09 2.99
C VAL A 64 5.54 -35.74 3.50
N LEU A 65 5.86 -35.56 4.78
CA LEU A 65 7.05 -36.07 5.45
C LEU A 65 6.74 -37.32 6.28
N HIS A 66 5.98 -38.26 5.72
CA HIS A 66 5.49 -39.45 6.44
C HIS A 66 6.59 -40.38 6.98
N GLU A 67 7.84 -40.23 6.53
CA GLU A 67 9.00 -40.99 7.02
C GLU A 67 9.71 -40.30 8.20
N VAL A 68 9.36 -39.05 8.50
CA VAL A 68 9.97 -38.26 9.57
C VAL A 68 9.11 -38.35 10.81
N ASP A 69 9.72 -38.70 11.94
CA ASP A 69 9.04 -38.59 13.23
C ASP A 69 8.87 -37.11 13.60
N MET A 70 7.62 -36.63 13.59
CA MET A 70 7.27 -35.24 13.90
C MET A 70 7.72 -34.81 15.30
N ALA A 71 7.89 -35.76 16.24
CA ALA A 71 8.45 -35.45 17.56
C ALA A 71 9.93 -35.01 17.46
N SER A 72 10.71 -35.61 16.57
CA SER A 72 12.11 -35.26 16.34
C SER A 72 12.28 -33.89 15.67
N VAL A 73 11.26 -33.41 14.97
CA VAL A 73 11.29 -32.11 14.27
C VAL A 73 11.27 -30.93 15.24
N GLN A 74 10.64 -31.07 16.42
CA GLN A 74 10.58 -30.00 17.43
C GLN A 74 11.97 -29.60 17.95
N ASP A 75 12.90 -30.57 18.02
CA ASP A 75 14.26 -30.35 18.51
C ASP A 75 15.24 -29.99 17.37
N ALA A 76 14.80 -30.01 16.12
CA ALA A 76 15.64 -29.71 14.98
C ALA A 76 16.00 -28.21 14.93
N PRO A 77 17.23 -27.84 14.55
CA PRO A 77 17.61 -26.44 14.41
C PRO A 77 16.82 -25.78 13.28
N VAL A 78 16.25 -24.60 13.56
CA VAL A 78 15.58 -23.79 12.55
C VAL A 78 16.61 -23.32 11.52
N LEU A 79 16.49 -23.82 10.30
CA LEU A 79 17.32 -23.40 9.17
C LEU A 79 16.80 -22.06 8.60
N PRO A 80 17.67 -21.24 7.99
CA PRO A 80 17.21 -20.03 7.31
C PRO A 80 16.21 -20.38 6.21
N GLU A 81 15.27 -19.46 5.95
CA GLU A 81 14.22 -19.67 4.95
C GLU A 81 14.85 -20.01 3.59
N PRO A 82 14.48 -21.14 2.97
CA PRO A 82 15.04 -21.52 1.69
C PRO A 82 14.63 -20.51 0.63
N VAL A 83 15.61 -20.00 -0.13
CA VAL A 83 15.33 -19.11 -1.26
C VAL A 83 14.55 -19.92 -2.30
N LEU A 84 13.26 -19.59 -2.48
CA LEU A 84 12.43 -20.20 -3.51
C LEU A 84 13.05 -19.89 -4.87
N LYS A 85 13.49 -20.93 -5.57
CA LYS A 85 13.98 -20.82 -6.94
C LYS A 85 12.81 -20.37 -7.80
N GLN A 86 12.94 -19.22 -8.47
CA GLN A 86 11.97 -18.81 -9.48
C GLN A 86 12.00 -19.86 -10.61
N GLU A 87 10.85 -20.23 -11.17
CA GLU A 87 10.79 -21.22 -12.27
C GLU A 87 11.73 -20.85 -13.42
N ALA A 88 11.92 -19.54 -13.65
CA ALA A 88 12.92 -19.00 -14.56
C ALA A 88 14.35 -19.56 -14.34
N GLU A 89 14.76 -19.89 -13.12
CA GLU A 89 16.09 -20.47 -12.86
C GLU A 89 16.22 -21.92 -13.35
N ALA A 90 15.11 -22.67 -13.33
CA ALA A 90 15.10 -24.08 -13.74
C ALA A 90 14.84 -24.27 -15.25
N ALA A 91 13.95 -23.45 -15.82
CA ALA A 91 13.49 -23.59 -17.21
C ALA A 91 13.84 -22.39 -18.12
N GLY A 92 14.42 -21.32 -17.57
CA GLY A 92 14.71 -20.07 -18.29
C GLY A 92 13.50 -19.14 -18.43
N PHE A 93 12.29 -19.63 -18.17
CA PHE A 93 11.04 -18.89 -18.31
C PHE A 93 10.08 -19.23 -17.16
N ASP A 94 9.44 -18.21 -16.58
CA ASP A 94 8.29 -18.42 -15.71
C ASP A 94 7.13 -18.97 -16.55
N SER A 95 6.42 -19.98 -16.06
CA SER A 95 5.20 -20.47 -16.69
C SER A 95 4.18 -19.33 -16.82
N LEU A 96 3.62 -19.12 -18.00
CA LEU A 96 2.62 -18.06 -18.24
C LEU A 96 1.40 -18.21 -17.31
N ALA A 97 1.03 -19.46 -16.98
CA ALA A 97 -0.06 -19.74 -16.04
C ALA A 97 0.31 -19.28 -14.61
N VAL A 98 1.54 -19.55 -14.17
CA VAL A 98 2.05 -19.13 -12.86
C VAL A 98 2.15 -17.61 -12.80
N MET A 99 2.69 -16.97 -13.84
CA MET A 99 2.71 -15.51 -13.96
C MET A 99 1.31 -14.90 -13.87
N ALA A 100 0.31 -15.50 -14.52
CA ALA A 100 -1.06 -15.01 -14.49
C ALA A 100 -1.71 -15.19 -13.11
N SER A 101 -1.47 -16.33 -12.44
CA SER A 101 -1.98 -16.57 -11.09
C SER A 101 -1.31 -15.69 -10.03
N GLU A 102 -0.03 -15.38 -10.20
CA GLU A 102 0.74 -14.52 -9.31
C GLU A 102 0.58 -13.03 -9.61
N ALA A 103 0.03 -12.67 -10.78
CA ALA A 103 -0.08 -11.27 -11.23
C ALA A 103 -0.72 -10.32 -10.21
N PRO A 104 -1.77 -10.70 -9.44
CA PRO A 104 -2.34 -9.82 -8.42
C PRO A 104 -1.42 -9.57 -7.20
N TYR A 105 -0.51 -10.50 -6.93
CA TYR A 105 0.39 -10.47 -5.77
C TYR A 105 1.77 -9.89 -6.11
N ARG A 106 2.12 -9.83 -7.41
CA ARG A 106 3.36 -9.18 -7.85
C ARG A 106 3.23 -7.66 -7.82
N VAL A 107 4.28 -7.00 -7.35
CA VAL A 107 4.39 -5.54 -7.43
C VAL A 107 4.40 -5.12 -8.92
N PRO A 108 3.50 -4.22 -9.35
CA PRO A 108 3.48 -3.77 -10.74
C PRO A 108 4.82 -3.16 -11.17
N ALA A 109 5.37 -3.61 -12.30
CA ALA A 109 6.65 -3.12 -12.81
C ALA A 109 6.62 -1.62 -13.16
N LYS A 110 5.44 -1.08 -13.44
CA LYS A 110 5.19 0.35 -13.68
C LYS A 110 3.93 0.76 -12.95
N ILE A 111 4.00 1.89 -12.26
CA ILE A 111 2.85 2.50 -11.61
C ILE A 111 1.93 3.07 -12.71
N ASP A 112 0.70 2.60 -12.78
CA ASP A 112 -0.33 3.13 -13.67
C ASP A 112 -1.11 4.26 -12.98
N PHE A 113 -0.60 5.48 -13.13
CA PHE A 113 -1.26 6.67 -12.58
C PHE A 113 -2.68 6.89 -13.12
N ASN A 114 -2.97 6.48 -14.36
CA ASN A 114 -4.31 6.65 -14.92
C ASN A 114 -5.32 5.78 -14.18
N ARG A 115 -4.95 4.52 -13.88
CA ARG A 115 -5.79 3.62 -13.08
C ARG A 115 -6.00 4.17 -11.67
N ILE A 116 -4.96 4.68 -11.01
CA ILE A 116 -5.07 5.26 -9.67
C ILE A 116 -6.00 6.49 -9.68
N ILE A 117 -5.82 7.39 -10.64
CA ILE A 117 -6.66 8.58 -10.81
C ILE A 117 -8.13 8.18 -11.07
N ALA A 118 -8.38 7.17 -11.90
CA ALA A 118 -9.73 6.69 -12.17
C ALA A 118 -10.42 6.11 -10.93
N LEU A 119 -9.70 5.30 -10.15
CA LEU A 119 -10.21 4.75 -8.88
C LEU A 119 -10.51 5.85 -7.86
N LEU A 120 -9.57 6.79 -7.67
CA LEU A 120 -9.77 7.92 -6.76
C LEU A 120 -10.94 8.80 -7.20
N ALA A 121 -11.09 9.08 -8.51
CA ALA A 121 -12.21 9.83 -9.03
C ALA A 121 -13.56 9.13 -8.76
N ALA A 122 -13.60 7.81 -8.94
CA ALA A 122 -14.78 7.01 -8.63
C ALA A 122 -15.12 7.05 -7.13
N TRP A 123 -14.11 6.95 -6.25
CA TRP A 123 -14.31 7.05 -4.80
C TRP A 123 -14.76 8.45 -4.37
N THR A 124 -14.18 9.52 -4.92
CA THR A 124 -14.62 10.89 -4.66
C THR A 124 -16.08 11.09 -5.08
N SER A 125 -16.46 10.59 -6.26
CA SER A 125 -17.84 10.64 -6.75
C SER A 125 -18.79 9.88 -5.84
N ALA A 126 -18.44 8.65 -5.46
CA ALA A 126 -19.27 7.83 -4.56
C ALA A 126 -19.42 8.48 -3.18
N ALA A 127 -18.39 9.15 -2.67
CA ALA A 127 -18.45 9.89 -1.41
C ALA A 127 -19.33 11.15 -1.52
N GLU A 128 -19.33 11.82 -2.67
CA GLU A 128 -20.23 12.95 -2.94
C GLU A 128 -21.68 12.49 -3.00
N ASP A 129 -21.96 11.41 -3.75
CA ASP A 129 -23.29 10.79 -3.82
C ASP A 129 -23.78 10.34 -2.44
N HIS A 130 -22.88 9.82 -1.60
CA HIS A 130 -23.19 9.45 -0.22
C HIS A 130 -23.65 10.67 0.59
N ILE A 131 -22.93 11.81 0.51
CA ILE A 131 -23.32 13.06 1.19
C ILE A 131 -24.66 13.58 0.66
N TRP A 132 -24.89 13.53 -0.65
CA TRP A 132 -26.17 13.94 -1.24
C TRP A 132 -27.32 13.07 -0.74
N SER A 133 -27.14 11.75 -0.77
CA SER A 133 -28.15 10.80 -0.29
C SER A 133 -28.51 11.05 1.18
N LEU A 134 -27.51 11.36 2.03
CA LEU A 134 -27.76 11.73 3.43
C LEU A 134 -28.58 13.02 3.61
N ARG A 135 -28.49 13.96 2.67
CA ARG A 135 -29.19 15.26 2.74
C ARG A 135 -30.59 15.20 2.11
N GLU A 136 -30.74 14.42 1.05
CA GLU A 136 -31.92 14.45 0.18
C GLU A 136 -32.88 13.29 0.44
N ASP A 137 -32.39 12.14 0.92
CA ASP A 137 -33.20 10.96 1.19
C ASP A 137 -33.29 10.67 2.71
N PRO A 138 -34.45 10.96 3.34
CA PRO A 138 -34.68 10.67 4.75
C PRO A 138 -34.60 9.17 5.10
N ALA A 139 -34.93 8.28 4.16
CA ALA A 139 -34.84 6.84 4.39
C ALA A 139 -33.38 6.37 4.36
N TYR A 140 -32.57 6.90 3.43
CA TYR A 140 -31.13 6.66 3.41
C TYR A 140 -30.44 7.21 4.67
N PHE A 141 -30.80 8.42 5.09
CA PHE A 141 -30.32 8.99 6.35
C PHE A 141 -30.66 8.10 7.55
N ALA A 142 -31.93 7.69 7.68
CA ALA A 142 -32.37 6.89 8.81
C ALA A 142 -31.69 5.51 8.85
N SER A 143 -31.56 4.85 7.70
CA SER A 143 -30.88 3.55 7.62
C SER A 143 -29.40 3.66 7.95
N THR A 144 -28.68 4.63 7.37
CA THR A 144 -27.26 4.87 7.68
C THR A 144 -27.05 5.19 9.17
N LEU A 145 -27.92 6.03 9.75
CA LEU A 145 -27.86 6.38 11.16
C LEU A 145 -28.06 5.16 12.07
N MET A 146 -29.00 4.27 11.71
CA MET A 146 -29.26 3.04 12.45
C MET A 146 -28.13 2.03 12.32
N GLU A 147 -27.55 1.88 11.12
CA GLU A 147 -26.39 1.02 10.89
C GLU A 147 -25.20 1.47 11.75
N ILE A 148 -24.91 2.77 11.78
CA ILE A 148 -23.83 3.31 12.62
C ILE A 148 -24.12 3.03 14.10
N LYS A 149 -25.36 3.23 14.56
CA LYS A 149 -25.77 2.92 15.94
C LYS A 149 -25.55 1.43 16.26
N GLU A 150 -25.93 0.52 15.37
CA GLU A 150 -25.82 -0.92 15.59
C GLU A 150 -24.37 -1.39 15.73
N HIS A 151 -23.43 -0.75 15.03
CA HIS A 151 -22.00 -1.04 15.10
C HIS A 151 -21.25 -0.28 16.22
N ARG A 152 -21.98 0.41 17.12
CA ARG A 152 -21.38 1.05 18.28
C ARG A 152 -21.04 0.03 19.37
N LEU A 153 -19.88 0.20 19.99
CA LEU A 153 -19.46 -0.59 21.15
C LEU A 153 -20.45 -0.49 22.31
N GLU A 154 -21.15 0.63 22.45
CA GLU A 154 -22.21 0.82 23.45
C GLU A 154 -23.38 -0.18 23.30
N MET A 155 -23.54 -0.86 22.16
CA MET A 155 -24.55 -1.91 21.96
C MET A 155 -24.16 -3.24 22.61
N LEU A 156 -22.89 -3.41 23.00
CA LEU A 156 -22.41 -4.61 23.66
C LEU A 156 -22.81 -4.59 25.15
N PRO A 157 -23.43 -5.65 25.69
CA PRO A 157 -23.68 -5.76 27.11
C PRO A 157 -22.36 -5.94 27.88
N ASP A 158 -22.33 -5.48 29.12
CA ASP A 158 -21.19 -5.73 30.00
C ASP A 158 -21.10 -7.21 30.44
N MET A 159 -20.06 -7.56 31.20
CA MET A 159 -19.85 -8.92 31.74
C MET A 159 -20.99 -9.42 32.65
N LYS A 160 -21.87 -8.53 33.12
CA LYS A 160 -23.04 -8.84 33.95
C LYS A 160 -24.34 -8.82 33.14
N GLY A 161 -24.27 -8.60 31.82
CA GLY A 161 -25.42 -8.49 30.93
C GLY A 161 -26.13 -7.13 30.98
N ASN A 162 -25.58 -6.12 31.65
CA ASN A 162 -26.18 -4.80 31.71
C ASN A 162 -25.92 -4.03 30.41
N VAL A 163 -26.89 -3.21 30.02
CA VAL A 163 -26.75 -2.27 28.90
C VAL A 163 -25.83 -1.12 29.28
N HIS A 164 -25.14 -0.56 28.29
CA HIS A 164 -24.30 0.61 28.50
C HIS A 164 -25.12 1.81 29.04
N PRO A 165 -24.62 2.63 29.98
CA PRO A 165 -25.39 3.71 30.60
C PRO A 165 -25.95 4.76 29.63
N THR A 166 -25.37 4.91 28.43
CA THR A 166 -25.91 5.81 27.39
C THR A 166 -27.17 5.28 26.71
N LEU A 167 -27.50 3.98 26.87
CA LEU A 167 -28.75 3.40 26.40
C LEU A 167 -29.92 3.64 27.37
N GLU A 168 -29.62 4.03 28.61
CA GLU A 168 -30.63 4.40 29.59
C GLU A 168 -31.50 5.55 29.07
N ARG A 169 -32.80 5.46 29.30
CA ARG A 169 -33.83 6.37 28.75
C ARG A 169 -33.48 7.85 28.78
N PHE A 170 -32.82 8.33 29.83
CA PHE A 170 -32.51 9.76 30.02
C PHE A 170 -31.13 10.19 29.47
N ARG A 171 -30.31 9.24 29.01
CA ARG A 171 -28.94 9.47 28.52
C ARG A 171 -28.75 9.17 27.03
N GLN A 172 -29.81 8.74 26.36
CA GLN A 172 -29.78 8.41 24.92
C GLN A 172 -29.32 9.57 24.04
N HIS A 173 -29.53 10.82 24.45
CA HIS A 173 -29.05 11.99 23.72
C HIS A 173 -27.52 11.97 23.51
N ILE A 174 -26.75 11.45 24.48
CA ILE A 174 -25.28 11.33 24.38
C ILE A 174 -24.90 10.31 23.29
N LEU A 175 -25.63 9.19 23.23
CA LEU A 175 -25.42 8.19 22.18
C LEU A 175 -25.74 8.80 20.80
N TRP A 176 -26.89 9.46 20.67
CA TRP A 176 -27.32 10.03 19.41
C TRP A 176 -26.42 11.16 18.92
N GLU A 177 -25.93 12.01 19.82
CA GLU A 177 -24.94 13.05 19.49
C GLU A 177 -23.67 12.44 18.88
N ARG A 178 -23.16 11.35 19.48
CA ARG A 178 -22.00 10.63 18.95
C ARG A 178 -22.28 9.99 17.60
N VAL A 179 -23.41 9.29 17.45
CA VAL A 179 -23.78 8.60 16.21
C VAL A 179 -23.94 9.60 15.06
N ILE A 180 -24.66 10.70 15.29
CA ILE A 180 -24.84 11.77 14.30
C ILE A 180 -23.49 12.43 13.98
N GLY A 181 -22.69 12.74 15.00
CA GLY A 181 -21.37 13.34 14.83
C GLY A 181 -20.42 12.47 14.01
N VAL A 182 -20.39 11.16 14.27
CA VAL A 182 -19.59 10.19 13.51
C VAL A 182 -20.08 10.09 12.06
N MET A 183 -21.39 10.01 11.83
CA MET A 183 -21.96 9.93 10.48
C MET A 183 -21.55 11.13 9.63
N ILE A 184 -21.82 12.34 10.13
CA ILE A 184 -21.51 13.58 9.43
C ILE A 184 -19.99 13.72 9.27
N GLY A 185 -19.23 13.60 10.36
CA GLY A 185 -17.79 13.77 10.35
C GLY A 185 -17.09 12.81 9.38
N SER A 186 -17.48 11.53 9.38
CA SER A 186 -16.90 10.52 8.48
C SER A 186 -17.25 10.79 7.02
N ALA A 187 -18.50 11.17 6.71
CA ALA A 187 -18.93 11.42 5.33
C ALA A 187 -18.10 12.55 4.68
N TYR A 188 -17.95 13.70 5.34
CA TYR A 188 -17.16 14.81 4.78
C TYR A 188 -15.65 14.52 4.80
N LEU A 189 -15.13 13.89 5.86
CA LEU A 189 -13.70 13.54 5.93
C LEU A 189 -13.30 12.59 4.80
N MET A 190 -14.15 11.59 4.50
CA MET A 190 -13.91 10.66 3.40
C MET A 190 -13.94 11.38 2.05
N HIS A 191 -14.92 12.25 1.81
CA HIS A 191 -14.97 13.03 0.57
C HIS A 191 -13.75 13.94 0.41
N GLU A 192 -13.35 14.66 1.46
CA GLU A 192 -12.19 15.55 1.43
C GLU A 192 -10.89 14.77 1.22
N SER A 193 -10.68 13.68 1.96
CA SER A 193 -9.47 12.86 1.84
C SER A 193 -9.31 12.27 0.43
N PHE A 194 -10.39 11.77 -0.18
CA PHE A 194 -10.35 11.30 -1.56
C PHE A 194 -10.11 12.42 -2.57
N ALA A 195 -10.73 13.60 -2.38
CA ALA A 195 -10.48 14.75 -3.25
C ALA A 195 -9.02 15.24 -3.17
N GLN A 196 -8.44 15.29 -1.97
CA GLN A 196 -7.03 15.63 -1.77
C GLN A 196 -6.10 14.57 -2.38
N LEU A 197 -6.37 13.28 -2.15
CA LEU A 197 -5.61 12.19 -2.74
C LEU A 197 -5.70 12.20 -4.27
N LEU A 198 -6.84 12.59 -4.87
CA LEU A 198 -7.01 12.72 -6.32
C LEU A 198 -6.17 13.87 -6.91
N ALA A 199 -5.92 14.94 -6.14
CA ALA A 199 -5.13 16.08 -6.59
C ALA A 199 -3.63 15.75 -6.71
N GLN A 200 -3.09 14.88 -5.84
CA GLN A 200 -1.67 14.52 -5.81
C GLN A 200 -1.16 13.81 -7.09
N PRO A 201 -1.76 12.72 -7.60
CA PRO A 201 -1.28 12.02 -8.78
C PRO A 201 -1.44 12.85 -10.05
N ARG A 202 -2.42 13.76 -10.10
CA ARG A 202 -2.53 14.73 -11.21
C ARG A 202 -1.30 15.64 -11.27
N LEU A 203 -0.85 16.13 -10.12
CA LEU A 203 0.37 16.95 -10.03
C LEU A 203 1.62 16.14 -10.41
N VAL A 204 1.73 14.89 -9.94
CA VAL A 204 2.84 14.00 -10.32
C VAL A 204 2.83 13.71 -11.82
N GLN A 205 1.66 13.44 -12.42
CA GLN A 205 1.53 13.20 -13.85
C GLN A 205 1.93 14.43 -14.67
N GLN A 206 1.53 15.63 -14.23
CA GLN A 206 1.92 16.88 -14.87
C GLN A 206 3.44 17.12 -14.79
N LEU A 207 4.05 16.89 -13.61
CA LEU A 207 5.49 16.99 -13.43
C LEU A 207 6.24 15.95 -14.27
N GLN A 208 5.74 14.72 -14.34
CA GLN A 208 6.35 13.68 -15.15
C GLN A 208 6.32 14.05 -16.64
N GLN A 209 5.20 14.59 -17.12
CA GLN A 209 5.07 15.07 -18.50
C GLN A 209 5.99 16.26 -18.79
N SER A 210 6.08 17.23 -17.87
CA SER A 210 6.95 18.39 -18.05
C SER A 210 8.44 18.00 -18.04
N CYS A 211 8.84 17.11 -17.12
CA CYS A 211 10.19 16.55 -17.09
C CYS A 211 10.51 15.73 -18.34
N GLN A 212 9.58 14.92 -18.85
CA GLN A 212 9.77 14.19 -20.11
C GLN A 212 9.94 15.15 -21.30
N GLY A 213 9.14 16.22 -21.37
CA GLY A 213 9.29 17.26 -22.38
C GLY A 213 10.66 17.96 -22.31
N ALA A 214 11.09 18.34 -21.10
CA ALA A 214 12.41 18.93 -20.87
C ALA A 214 13.54 17.97 -21.26
N LEU A 215 13.43 16.68 -20.92
CA LEU A 215 14.41 15.66 -21.30
C LEU A 215 14.50 15.48 -22.81
N GLN A 216 13.37 15.45 -23.53
CA GLN A 216 13.37 15.40 -25.00
C GLN A 216 14.06 16.62 -25.60
N GLN A 217 13.82 17.81 -25.04
CA GLN A 217 14.50 19.03 -25.46
C GLN A 217 16.00 18.95 -25.21
N PHE A 218 16.43 18.46 -24.04
CA PHE A 218 17.85 18.24 -23.74
C PHE A 218 18.50 17.22 -24.69
N GLN A 219 17.80 16.15 -25.07
CA GLN A 219 18.33 15.17 -26.05
C GLN A 219 18.64 15.80 -27.42
N VAL A 220 17.91 16.85 -27.80
CA VAL A 220 18.16 17.60 -29.05
C VAL A 220 19.25 18.66 -28.85
N VAL A 221 19.17 19.42 -27.76
CA VAL A 221 20.01 20.60 -27.54
C VAL A 221 21.41 20.21 -27.05
N VAL A 222 21.54 19.22 -26.16
CA VAL A 222 22.83 18.81 -25.58
C VAL A 222 23.83 18.39 -26.67
N PRO A 223 23.51 17.50 -27.63
CA PRO A 223 24.47 17.14 -28.67
C PRO A 223 24.79 18.30 -29.64
N ALA A 224 23.86 19.23 -29.81
CA ALA A 224 24.07 20.41 -30.64
C ALA A 224 24.93 21.49 -29.96
N SER A 225 24.98 21.50 -28.62
CA SER A 225 25.67 22.52 -27.84
C SER A 225 27.20 22.48 -28.08
N PRO A 226 27.85 23.64 -28.35
CA PRO A 226 29.28 23.68 -28.65
C PRO A 226 30.20 22.94 -27.66
N PRO A 227 30.04 23.06 -26.32
CA PRO A 227 30.93 22.37 -25.38
C PRO A 227 30.76 20.84 -25.38
N MET A 228 29.56 20.35 -25.70
CA MET A 228 29.24 18.91 -25.66
C MET A 228 29.38 18.22 -27.02
N ARG A 229 29.37 18.98 -28.12
CA ARG A 229 29.28 18.45 -29.50
C ARG A 229 30.36 17.42 -29.83
N ASN A 230 31.56 17.58 -29.27
CA ASN A 230 32.69 16.66 -29.44
C ASN A 230 32.45 15.26 -28.81
N LEU A 231 31.53 15.14 -27.86
CA LEU A 231 31.17 13.89 -27.19
C LEU A 231 30.20 13.02 -28.00
N PHE A 232 29.60 13.58 -29.05
CA PHE A 232 28.62 12.92 -29.90
C PHE A 232 29.12 12.79 -31.34
N TRP A 233 28.48 11.91 -32.11
CA TRP A 233 28.67 11.81 -33.56
C TRP A 233 27.33 11.48 -34.23
N ARG A 234 27.23 11.76 -35.53
CA ARG A 234 26.00 11.57 -36.31
C ARG A 234 26.16 10.36 -37.22
N GLU A 235 25.15 9.50 -37.24
CA GLU A 235 25.07 8.44 -38.24
C GLU A 235 24.68 9.02 -39.60
N PRO A 236 25.21 8.47 -40.70
CA PRO A 236 24.77 8.84 -42.03
C PRO A 236 23.29 8.46 -42.22
N PRO A 237 22.50 9.26 -42.95
CA PRO A 237 21.09 8.96 -43.19
C PRO A 237 20.94 7.65 -43.99
N PRO A 238 19.94 6.81 -43.69
CA PRO A 238 19.77 5.50 -44.32
C PRO A 238 19.44 5.58 -45.82
N ASN A 239 18.92 6.71 -46.30
CA ASN A 239 18.70 6.98 -47.73
C ASN A 239 18.81 8.47 -48.05
N LYS A 240 18.88 8.84 -49.32
CA LYS A 240 19.03 10.25 -49.76
C LYS A 240 17.77 11.10 -49.56
N THR A 241 16.62 10.47 -49.36
CA THR A 241 15.32 11.14 -49.23
C THR A 241 14.97 11.50 -47.79
N THR A 242 15.64 10.93 -46.80
CA THR A 242 15.37 11.21 -45.39
C THR A 242 16.25 12.33 -44.87
N SER A 243 15.63 13.29 -44.17
CA SER A 243 16.30 14.33 -43.39
C SER A 243 16.59 13.88 -41.95
N HIS A 244 16.25 12.63 -41.59
CA HIS A 244 16.42 12.12 -40.24
C HIS A 244 17.90 12.06 -39.83
N ILE A 245 18.19 12.53 -38.62
CA ILE A 245 19.53 12.58 -38.06
C ILE A 245 19.55 11.71 -36.80
N ALA A 246 20.22 10.57 -36.85
CA ALA A 246 20.51 9.79 -35.66
C ALA A 246 21.84 10.27 -35.05
N VAL A 247 21.83 10.49 -33.73
CA VAL A 247 22.99 10.95 -32.96
C VAL A 247 23.34 9.90 -31.92
N GLN A 248 24.62 9.52 -31.84
CA GLN A 248 25.12 8.57 -30.85
C GLN A 248 26.20 9.20 -29.97
N SER A 249 26.23 8.79 -28.69
CA SER A 249 27.31 9.14 -27.77
C SER A 249 28.56 8.32 -28.09
N ARG A 250 29.74 8.94 -28.04
CA ARG A 250 31.01 8.21 -28.14
C ARG A 250 31.20 7.31 -26.91
N PRO A 251 31.88 6.15 -27.02
CA PRO A 251 32.03 5.21 -25.89
C PRO A 251 32.63 5.82 -24.62
N ALA A 252 33.60 6.74 -24.77
CA ALA A 252 34.25 7.44 -23.67
C ALA A 252 33.42 8.61 -23.08
N ALA A 253 32.29 8.97 -23.68
CA ALA A 253 31.56 10.19 -23.34
C ALA A 253 30.77 10.10 -22.03
N ARG A 254 30.32 8.91 -21.59
CA ARG A 254 29.37 8.80 -20.46
C ARG A 254 29.87 9.46 -19.16
N ARG A 255 31.16 9.32 -18.83
CA ARG A 255 31.74 9.98 -17.64
C ARG A 255 31.79 11.49 -17.80
N ASN A 256 32.19 11.97 -18.98
CA ASN A 256 32.36 13.40 -19.26
C ASN A 256 31.02 14.13 -19.31
N ILE A 257 29.97 13.51 -19.85
CA ILE A 257 28.64 14.14 -19.97
C ILE A 257 28.08 14.50 -18.60
N ALA A 258 28.17 13.60 -17.63
CA ALA A 258 27.66 13.84 -16.28
C ALA A 258 28.40 15.01 -15.62
N THR A 259 29.74 15.00 -15.65
CA THR A 259 30.55 16.09 -15.08
C THR A 259 30.30 17.43 -15.75
N GLU A 260 30.16 17.48 -17.07
CA GLU A 260 29.92 18.73 -17.80
C GLU A 260 28.52 19.30 -17.51
N LEU A 261 27.49 18.45 -17.46
CA LEU A 261 26.13 18.85 -17.11
C LEU A 261 26.07 19.34 -15.66
N THR A 262 26.67 18.62 -14.71
CA THR A 262 26.73 19.07 -13.31
C THR A 262 27.41 20.43 -13.19
N PHE A 263 28.49 20.67 -13.95
CA PHE A 263 29.17 21.97 -13.98
C PHE A 263 28.26 23.08 -14.53
N GLN A 264 27.56 22.84 -15.65
CA GLN A 264 26.64 23.83 -16.24
C GLN A 264 25.46 24.14 -15.32
N PHE A 265 24.86 23.12 -14.69
CA PHE A 265 23.76 23.33 -13.75
C PHE A 265 24.21 24.02 -12.45
N SER A 266 25.47 23.89 -12.04
CA SER A 266 25.99 24.60 -10.86
C SER A 266 26.25 26.10 -11.07
N MET A 267 26.22 26.58 -12.32
CA MET A 267 26.35 28.00 -12.65
C MET A 267 25.02 28.74 -12.74
N LEU A 268 23.89 28.02 -12.74
CA LEU A 268 22.54 28.60 -12.75
C LEU A 268 22.05 28.82 -11.31
#